data_AF-A0A177NQR7-F1
#
_entry.id   AF-A0A177NQR7-F1
#
_cell.length_a   1.000
_cell.length_b   1.000
_cell.length_c   1.000
_cell.angle_alpha   90.00
_cell.angle_beta   90.00
_cell.angle_gamma   90.00
#
_symmetry.space_group_name_H-M   'P 1'
#
loop_
_entity.id
_entity.type
_entity.pdbx_description
1 polymer ?
#
loop_
_entity_poly.entity_id
_entity_poly.type
_entity_poly.pdbx_seq_one_letter_code
_entity_poly.pdbx_strand_id
1 'polypeptide(L)' 'MGQRQKVTAWIVANSQAAKSNRLDDYLVSVDDIERLTGQKIPLVDRAKHDKPAPFMGSSARV' A
#
# COMPACT_ATOMS: atom_id res chain seq x y z
N MET A 1 5.21 -25.27 -7.14
CA MET A 1 4.52 -24.50 -6.08
C MET A 1 5.07 -23.08 -6.07
N GLY A 2 4.44 -22.15 -6.78
CA GLY A 2 4.89 -20.74 -6.84
C GLY A 2 4.12 -19.90 -5.83
N GLN A 3 4.72 -19.57 -4.69
CA GLN A 3 4.12 -18.61 -3.74
C GLN A 3 4.12 -17.23 -4.40
N ARG A 4 2.94 -16.76 -4.82
CA ARG A 4 2.76 -15.36 -5.21
C ARG A 4 2.91 -14.51 -3.95
N GLN A 5 4.07 -13.89 -3.76
CA GLN A 5 4.25 -12.87 -2.74
C GLN A 5 3.35 -11.69 -3.08
N LYS A 6 2.45 -11.34 -2.16
CA LYS A 6 1.65 -10.12 -2.21
C LYS A 6 2.20 -9.16 -1.17
N VAL A 7 2.41 -7.93 -1.56
CA VAL A 7 2.93 -6.87 -0.68
C VAL A 7 1.99 -5.69 -0.76
N THR A 8 1.65 -5.17 0.41
CA THR A 8 0.78 -4.00 0.55
C THR A 8 1.51 -3.00 1.42
N ALA A 9 1.50 -1.75 0.97
CA ALA A 9 2.22 -0.65 1.60
C ALA A 9 1.31 0.57 1.74
N TRP A 10 1.43 1.27 2.86
CA TRP A 10 0.70 2.51 3.14
C TRP A 10 1.61 3.57 3.73
N ILE A 11 1.39 4.83 3.38
CA ILE A 11 1.98 5.99 4.07
C ILE A 11 0.85 6.82 4.65
N VAL A 12 0.80 6.88 5.99
CA VAL A 12 -0.25 7.59 6.72
C VAL A 12 0.36 8.84 7.35
N ALA A 13 -0.28 9.99 7.10
CA ALA A 13 0.13 11.24 7.74
C ALA A 13 -0.04 11.14 9.26
N ASN A 14 0.96 11.60 10.02
CA ASN A 14 0.86 11.73 11.47
C ASN A 14 -0.05 12.91 11.82
N SER A 15 -1.36 12.69 11.71
CA SER A 15 -2.39 13.71 11.94
C SER A 15 -3.69 13.06 12.43
N GLN A 16 -4.42 13.78 13.27
CA GLN A 16 -5.74 13.38 13.74
C GLN A 16 -6.80 13.31 12.63
N ALA A 17 -6.50 13.90 11.46
CA ALA A 17 -7.35 13.80 10.27
C ALA A 17 -7.25 12.46 9.53
N ALA A 18 -6.21 11.64 9.80
CA ALA A 18 -6.08 10.33 9.21
C ALA A 18 -7.13 9.37 9.77
N LYS A 19 -7.86 8.66 8.89
CA LYS A 19 -8.94 7.77 9.30
C LYS A 19 -8.70 6.34 8.83
N SER A 20 -8.92 5.38 9.72
CA SER A 20 -8.77 3.95 9.42
C SER A 20 -9.71 3.47 8.30
N ASN A 21 -10.87 4.11 8.12
CA ASN A 21 -11.81 3.79 7.05
C ASN A 21 -11.44 4.37 5.67
N ARG A 22 -10.26 5.01 5.55
CA ARG A 22 -9.72 5.55 4.30
C ARG A 22 -8.37 4.92 3.93
N LEU A 23 -8.13 3.68 4.38
CA LEU A 23 -6.86 3.00 4.18
C LEU A 23 -6.48 2.88 2.69
N ASP A 24 -7.46 2.71 1.81
CA ASP A 24 -7.24 2.63 0.35
C ASP A 24 -6.63 3.93 -0.21
N ASP A 25 -6.95 5.09 0.37
CA ASP A 25 -6.42 6.39 -0.06
C ASP A 25 -4.92 6.53 0.28
N TYR A 26 -4.43 5.75 1.25
CA TYR A 26 -3.04 5.79 1.72
C TYR A 26 -2.16 4.74 1.06
N LEU A 27 -2.70 3.93 0.13
CA LEU A 27 -1.96 2.88 -0.58
C LEU A 27 -0.88 3.50 -1.47
N VAL A 28 0.36 3.05 -1.26
CA VAL A 28 1.52 3.43 -2.04
C VAL A 28 2.24 2.20 -2.57
N SER A 29 3.16 2.39 -3.51
CA SER A 29 4.09 1.34 -3.90
C SER A 29 5.24 1.24 -2.89
N VAL A 30 5.95 0.11 -2.90
CA VAL A 30 7.17 -0.03 -2.09
C VAL A 30 8.25 0.93 -2.60
N ASP A 31 8.30 1.21 -3.91
CA ASP A 31 9.22 2.18 -4.50
C ASP A 31 9.02 3.60 -3.92
N ASP A 32 7.78 4.00 -3.65
CA ASP A 32 7.48 5.28 -3.01
C ASP A 32 8.07 5.36 -1.58
N ILE A 33 8.00 4.26 -0.82
CA ILE A 33 8.62 4.17 0.51
C ILE A 33 10.13 4.25 0.39
N GLU A 34 10.75 3.50 -0.53
CA GLU A 34 12.20 3.53 -0.72
C GLU A 34 12.70 4.93 -1.11
N ARG A 35 11.97 5.64 -1.98
CA ARG A 35 12.28 7.03 -2.37
C ARG A 35 12.19 8.00 -1.20
N LEU A 36 11.15 7.87 -0.37
CA LEU A 36 10.92 8.80 0.75
C LEU A 36 11.85 8.55 1.94
N THR A 37 12.24 7.31 2.17
CA THR A 37 13.07 6.92 3.33
C THR A 37 14.55 6.79 3.00
N GLY A 38 14.90 6.63 1.71
CA GLY A 38 16.25 6.27 1.28
C GLY A 38 16.65 4.84 1.64
N GLN A 39 15.74 4.03 2.18
CA GLN A 39 15.99 2.65 2.58
C GLN A 39 15.64 1.68 1.45
N LYS A 40 16.42 0.60 1.31
CA LYS A 40 16.12 -0.50 0.38
C LYS A 40 15.39 -1.61 1.12
N ILE A 41 14.19 -1.96 0.67
CA ILE A 41 13.40 -3.05 1.24
C ILE A 41 13.70 -4.31 0.40
N PRO A 42 14.27 -5.37 1.00
CA PRO A 42 14.65 -6.57 0.26
C PRO A 42 13.40 -7.37 -0.14
N LEU A 43 12.86 -7.03 -1.30
CA LEU A 43 11.68 -7.63 -1.92
C LEU A 43 12.05 -8.16 -3.30
N VAL A 44 11.43 -9.27 -3.74
CA VAL A 44 11.52 -9.73 -5.13
C VAL A 44 11.00 -8.61 -6.06
N ASP A 45 11.78 -8.22 -7.07
CA ASP A 45 11.55 -6.97 -7.84
C ASP A 45 10.14 -6.84 -8.43
N ARG A 46 9.50 -7.96 -8.77
CA ARG A 46 8.14 -7.98 -9.31
C ARG A 46 7.07 -7.45 -8.32
N ALA A 47 7.32 -7.50 -7.02
CA ALA A 47 6.38 -7.07 -5.98
C ALA A 47 6.55 -5.59 -5.57
N LYS A 48 7.59 -4.89 -6.06
CA LYS A 48 7.87 -3.50 -5.67
C LYS A 48 6.94 -2.50 -6.37
N HIS A 49 6.51 -2.83 -7.58
CA HIS A 49 5.68 -1.96 -8.43
C HIS A 49 4.19 -2.31 -8.42
N ASP A 50 3.80 -3.42 -7.79
CA ASP A 50 2.42 -3.89 -7.80
C ASP A 50 1.62 -3.13 -6.73
N LYS A 51 0.94 -2.05 -7.14
CA LYS A 51 -0.03 -1.36 -6.28
C LYS A 51 -1.32 -2.17 -6.31
N PRO A 52 -1.75 -2.77 -5.18
CA PRO A 52 -2.99 -3.53 -5.15
C PRO A 52 -4.16 -2.61 -5.48
N ALA A 53 -5.13 -3.15 -6.23
CA ALA A 53 -6.39 -2.46 -6.47
C ALA A 53 -7.07 -2.15 -5.12
N PRO A 54 -7.74 -0.99 -4.99
CA PRO A 54 -8.47 -0.66 -3.77
C PRO A 54 -9.48 -1.76 -3.44
N PHE A 55 -9.65 -2.05 -2.15
CA PHE A 55 -10.58 -3.08 -1.71
C PHE A 55 -11.99 -2.75 -2.22
N MET A 56 -12.53 -3.57 -3.13
CA MET A 56 -13.95 -3.54 -3.53
C MET A 56 -14.82 -4.08 -2.37
N GLY A 57 -14.86 -3.33 -1.28
CA GLY A 57 -15.76 -3.53 -0.13
C GLY A 57 -16.60 -2.31 0.19
N SER A 58 -16.42 -1.19 -0.52
CA SER A 58 -17.23 0.02 -0.34
C SER A 58 -18.27 0.14 -1.47
N SER A 59 -19.21 -0.80 -1.51
CA SER A 59 -20.46 -0.62 -2.26
C SER A 59 -21.51 -0.05 -1.31
N ALA A 60 -21.98 1.13 -1.66
CA ALA A 60 -23.15 1.85 -1.15
C ALA A 60 -24.18 1.01 -0.36
N ARG A 61 -24.60 1.53 0.79
CA ARG A 61 -26.01 1.49 1.18
C ARG A 61 -26.44 2.87 1.69
N VAL A 62 -27.53 3.31 1.06
CA VAL A 62 -28.45 4.40 1.38
C VAL A 62 -28.89 4.38 2.84
#